data_AF-A0A841BBD0-F1
#
_entry.id   AF-A0A841BBD0-F1
#
_cell.length_a   1.000
_cell.length_b   1.000
_cell.length_c   1.000
_cell.angle_alpha   90.00
_cell.angle_beta   90.00
_cell.angle_gamma   90.00
#
_symmetry.space_group_name_H-M   'P 1'
#
loop_
_entity.id
_entity.type
_entity.pdbx_description
1 polymer ?
#
loop_
_entity_poly.entity_id
_entity_poly.type
_entity_poly.pdbx_seq_one_letter_code
_entity_poly.pdbx_strand_id
1 'polypeptide(L)'
;MSAEDDTSWDEDVRVAVYRAFAEHGRPPTAPELADAAHGSLAVAKQALHRLAEQRHLVLDAREHVTMAHPFAAIPLGFSVMGERTLWWGGCAWDAFAIPHLVKAEPEVLVSTRCRGCGEPQALMVNDRTPPKGGLVAHFLVPAARMWDDVVHTCGNQRLFCGESCVDGWLTETGQDKGYVMDLATLWRLAAGWYEGRLDHGYTRRNPAAAVAYFEQAGLSGPFWG
;
A
#
# COMPACT_ATOMS: atom_id res chain seq x y z
N MET A 1 -7.63 -24.58 21.81
CA MET A 1 -6.74 -24.09 20.76
C MET A 1 -5.41 -23.77 21.42
N SER A 2 -4.32 -24.31 20.88
CA SER A 2 -2.98 -23.98 21.35
C SER A 2 -2.51 -22.66 20.73
N ALA A 3 -1.49 -22.01 21.31
CA ALA A 3 -0.92 -20.79 20.73
C ALA A 3 -0.34 -21.02 19.32
N GLU A 4 0.11 -22.23 19.01
CA GLU A 4 0.60 -22.61 17.67
C GLU A 4 -0.55 -22.67 16.65
N ASP A 5 -1.71 -23.20 17.05
CA ASP A 5 -2.92 -23.20 16.19
C ASP A 5 -3.40 -21.77 15.90
N ASP A 6 -3.38 -20.90 16.91
CA ASP A 6 -3.77 -19.49 16.77
C ASP A 6 -2.86 -18.74 15.79
N THR A 7 -1.57 -19.05 15.77
CA THR A 7 -0.59 -18.41 14.88
C THR A 7 -0.71 -18.93 13.44
N SER A 8 -1.06 -20.21 13.26
CA SER A 8 -1.33 -20.80 11.94
C SER A 8 -2.56 -20.13 11.29
N TRP A 9 -3.63 -19.92 12.05
CA TRP A 9 -4.87 -19.35 11.52
C TRP A 9 -4.75 -17.85 11.22
N ASP A 10 -3.92 -17.11 11.96
CA ASP A 10 -3.60 -15.72 11.64
C ASP A 10 -2.98 -15.60 10.25
N GLU A 11 -2.09 -16.54 9.91
CA GLU A 11 -1.49 -16.56 8.59
C GLU A 11 -2.50 -16.94 7.49
N ASP A 12 -3.34 -17.95 7.71
CA ASP A 12 -4.38 -18.34 6.75
C ASP A 12 -5.35 -17.18 6.47
N VAL A 13 -5.79 -16.47 7.52
CA VAL A 13 -6.64 -15.29 7.40
C VAL A 13 -5.92 -14.15 6.68
N ARG A 14 -4.63 -13.91 7.00
CA ARG A 14 -3.83 -12.89 6.31
C ARG A 14 -3.76 -13.20 4.81
N VAL A 15 -3.39 -14.42 4.44
CA VAL A 15 -3.28 -14.82 3.03
C VAL A 15 -4.63 -14.70 2.33
N ALA A 16 -5.71 -15.12 2.98
CA ALA A 16 -7.07 -14.97 2.43
C ALA A 16 -7.43 -13.50 2.16
N VAL A 17 -7.10 -12.58 3.07
CA VAL A 17 -7.32 -11.14 2.86
C VAL A 17 -6.54 -10.64 1.64
N TYR A 18 -5.24 -10.95 1.58
CA TYR A 18 -4.37 -10.46 0.52
C TYR A 18 -4.72 -11.04 -0.86
N ARG A 19 -5.08 -12.33 -0.93
CA ARG A 19 -5.52 -12.98 -2.17
C ARG A 19 -6.87 -12.45 -2.64
N ALA A 20 -7.83 -12.24 -1.73
CA ALA A 20 -9.11 -11.62 -2.09
C ALA A 20 -8.91 -10.24 -2.74
N PHE A 21 -8.01 -9.41 -2.19
CA PHE A 21 -7.67 -8.14 -2.83
C PHE A 21 -6.99 -8.33 -4.18
N ALA A 22 -5.96 -9.18 -4.26
CA ALA A 22 -5.22 -9.40 -5.50
C ALA A 22 -6.13 -9.92 -6.63
N GLU A 23 -7.04 -10.85 -6.32
CA GLU A 23 -7.89 -11.51 -7.31
C GLU A 23 -9.16 -10.71 -7.63
N HIS A 24 -9.75 -10.02 -6.64
CA HIS A 24 -11.09 -9.44 -6.76
C HIS A 24 -11.15 -7.93 -6.56
N GLY A 25 -10.04 -7.28 -6.18
CA GLY A 25 -10.01 -5.84 -5.93
C GLY A 25 -10.74 -5.39 -4.67
N ARG A 26 -11.14 -6.34 -3.80
CA ARG A 26 -11.96 -6.09 -2.60
C ARG A 26 -11.48 -6.94 -1.42
N PRO A 27 -11.79 -6.56 -0.17
CA PRO A 27 -11.58 -7.45 0.97
C PRO A 27 -12.44 -8.72 0.86
N PRO A 28 -12.08 -9.78 1.59
CA PRO A 28 -12.86 -11.01 1.64
C PRO A 28 -14.23 -10.76 2.29
N THR A 29 -15.23 -11.52 1.84
CA THR A 29 -16.56 -11.60 2.45
C THR A 29 -16.49 -12.37 3.77
N ALA A 30 -17.55 -12.27 4.59
CA ALA A 30 -17.61 -13.00 5.85
C ALA A 30 -17.52 -14.53 5.68
N PRO A 31 -18.16 -15.17 4.67
CA PRO A 31 -17.93 -16.59 4.38
C PRO A 31 -16.48 -16.91 4.00
N GLU A 32 -15.87 -16.14 3.08
CA GLU A 32 -14.47 -16.34 2.66
C GLU A 32 -13.50 -16.23 3.87
N LEU A 33 -13.76 -15.30 4.80
CA LEU A 33 -13.01 -15.17 6.05
C LEU A 33 -13.23 -16.35 7.01
N ALA A 34 -14.47 -16.81 7.16
CA ALA A 34 -14.78 -17.93 8.03
C ALA A 34 -14.11 -19.21 7.52
N ASP A 35 -14.11 -19.46 6.21
CA ASP A 35 -13.47 -20.62 5.59
C ASP A 35 -11.95 -20.63 5.85
N ALA A 36 -11.30 -19.47 5.75
CA ALA A 36 -9.88 -19.31 6.10
C ALA A 36 -9.58 -19.56 7.59
N ALA A 37 -10.59 -19.45 8.45
CA ALA A 37 -10.51 -19.72 9.89
C ALA A 37 -11.27 -21.01 10.27
N HIS A 38 -11.23 -22.03 9.41
CA HIS A 38 -11.84 -23.35 9.62
C HIS A 38 -13.33 -23.32 9.98
N GLY A 39 -14.09 -22.43 9.32
CA GLY A 39 -15.54 -22.29 9.47
C GLY A 39 -15.99 -21.36 10.59
N SER A 40 -15.07 -20.64 11.25
CA SER A 40 -15.41 -19.75 12.37
C SER A 40 -15.12 -18.29 12.07
N LEU A 41 -16.17 -17.51 11.80
CA LEU A 41 -16.06 -16.06 11.63
C LEU A 41 -15.55 -15.36 12.91
N ALA A 42 -15.87 -15.88 14.08
CA ALA A 42 -15.40 -15.30 15.35
C ALA A 42 -13.87 -15.43 15.49
N VAL A 43 -13.32 -16.58 15.09
CA VAL A 43 -11.87 -16.80 15.04
C VAL A 43 -11.23 -15.90 13.99
N ALA A 44 -11.82 -15.80 12.80
CA ALA A 44 -11.34 -14.91 11.75
C ALA A 44 -11.24 -13.45 12.23
N LYS A 45 -12.27 -12.96 12.94
CA LYS A 45 -12.24 -11.61 13.53
C LYS A 45 -11.10 -11.42 14.53
N GLN A 46 -10.89 -12.37 15.43
CA GLN A 46 -9.78 -12.30 16.39
C GLN A 46 -8.42 -12.26 15.68
N ALA A 47 -8.25 -13.07 14.63
CA ALA A 47 -7.07 -13.03 13.77
C ALA A 47 -6.90 -11.67 13.10
N LEU A 48 -7.96 -11.08 12.55
CA LEU A 48 -7.91 -9.73 11.96
C LEU A 48 -7.43 -8.67 12.96
N HIS A 49 -7.86 -8.73 14.22
CA HIS A 49 -7.38 -7.81 15.26
C HIS A 49 -5.88 -7.98 15.55
N ARG A 50 -5.41 -9.21 15.72
CA ARG A 50 -3.97 -9.48 15.93
C ARG A 50 -3.13 -9.04 14.73
N LEU A 51 -3.60 -9.30 13.52
CA LEU A 51 -2.97 -8.84 12.28
C LEU A 51 -2.93 -7.30 12.20
N ALA A 52 -3.97 -6.61 12.68
CA ALA A 52 -4.01 -5.15 12.75
C ALA A 52 -2.98 -4.60 13.76
N GLU A 53 -2.89 -5.19 14.94
CA GLU A 53 -1.88 -4.84 15.97
C GLU A 53 -0.45 -5.01 15.44
N GLN A 54 -0.22 -6.08 14.68
CA GLN A 54 1.06 -6.38 14.01
C GLN A 54 1.28 -5.56 12.72
N ARG A 55 0.34 -4.67 12.37
CA ARG A 55 0.38 -3.76 11.21
C ARG A 55 0.46 -4.50 9.86
N HIS A 56 -0.19 -5.65 9.76
CA HIS A 56 -0.40 -6.36 8.49
C HIS A 56 -1.57 -5.78 7.70
N LEU A 57 -2.58 -5.23 8.38
CA LEU A 57 -3.77 -4.63 7.80
C LEU A 57 -4.31 -3.53 8.70
N VAL A 58 -5.34 -2.83 8.24
CA VAL A 58 -6.02 -1.75 8.97
C VAL A 58 -7.51 -2.05 9.00
N LEU A 59 -8.12 -1.96 10.18
CA LEU A 59 -9.56 -2.13 10.37
C LEU A 59 -10.25 -0.77 10.53
N ASP A 60 -11.49 -0.64 10.05
CA ASP A 60 -12.36 0.50 10.39
C ASP A 60 -13.02 0.32 11.77
N ALA A 61 -13.82 1.31 12.17
CA ALA A 61 -14.60 1.27 13.42
C ALA A 61 -15.66 0.15 13.46
N ARG A 62 -15.94 -0.51 12.34
CA ARG A 62 -16.86 -1.66 12.22
C ARG A 62 -16.10 -2.98 12.06
N GLU A 63 -14.79 -2.98 12.27
CA GLU A 63 -13.91 -4.16 12.15
C GLU A 63 -13.77 -4.70 10.72
N HIS A 64 -14.05 -3.90 9.69
CA HIS A 64 -13.79 -4.29 8.30
C HIS A 64 -12.38 -3.92 7.88
N VAL A 65 -11.76 -4.78 7.06
CA VAL A 65 -10.46 -4.49 6.45
C VAL A 65 -10.58 -3.31 5.50
N THR A 66 -10.02 -2.18 5.92
CA THR A 66 -9.99 -0.92 5.15
C THR A 66 -8.74 -0.81 4.29
N MET A 67 -7.61 -1.35 4.77
CA MET A 67 -6.36 -1.40 4.01
C MET A 67 -5.59 -2.69 4.29
N ALA A 68 -5.01 -3.25 3.24
CA ALA A 68 -4.04 -4.34 3.28
C ALA A 68 -3.00 -4.05 2.18
N HIS A 69 -2.04 -3.18 2.51
CA HIS A 69 -1.15 -2.56 1.52
C HIS A 69 -0.47 -3.60 0.60
N PRO A 70 -0.47 -3.40 -0.72
CA PRO A 70 -0.75 -2.15 -1.42
C PRO A 70 -2.25 -1.87 -1.68
N PHE A 71 -3.15 -2.72 -1.20
CA PHE A 71 -4.57 -2.60 -1.51
C PHE A 71 -5.34 -1.80 -0.46
N ALA A 72 -6.37 -1.10 -0.89
CA ALA A 72 -7.34 -0.44 -0.03
C ALA A 72 -8.78 -0.83 -0.41
N ALA A 73 -9.68 -0.81 0.56
CA ALA A 73 -11.13 -0.93 0.37
C ALA A 73 -11.84 0.43 0.29
N ILE A 74 -11.09 1.53 0.51
CA ILE A 74 -11.58 2.91 0.48
C ILE A 74 -10.90 3.70 -0.64
N PRO A 75 -11.59 4.69 -1.24
CA PRO A 75 -11.00 5.52 -2.27
C PRO A 75 -9.97 6.47 -1.67
N LEU A 76 -8.68 6.22 -1.94
CA LEU A 76 -7.58 7.11 -1.57
C LEU A 76 -7.05 7.93 -2.75
N GLY A 77 -7.74 7.90 -3.89
CA GLY A 77 -7.45 8.74 -5.06
C GLY A 77 -6.45 8.13 -6.05
N PHE A 78 -6.23 6.81 -5.97
CA PHE A 78 -5.48 6.04 -6.98
C PHE A 78 -6.30 4.83 -7.38
N SER A 79 -6.92 4.88 -8.57
CA SER A 79 -7.48 3.68 -9.18
C SER A 79 -6.39 2.98 -10.00
N VAL A 80 -6.33 1.65 -9.88
CA VAL A 80 -5.33 0.82 -10.54
C VAL A 80 -6.06 -0.26 -11.30
N MET A 81 -5.97 -0.25 -12.62
CA MET A 81 -6.69 -1.16 -13.49
C MET A 81 -5.70 -2.12 -14.16
N GLY A 82 -5.80 -3.41 -13.83
CA GLY A 82 -5.18 -4.48 -14.62
C GLY A 82 -6.06 -4.85 -15.81
N GLU A 83 -5.76 -5.96 -16.47
CA GLU A 83 -6.59 -6.49 -17.54
C GLU A 83 -7.98 -6.89 -17.02
N ARG A 84 -8.03 -7.50 -15.82
CA ARG A 84 -9.25 -8.13 -15.31
C ARG A 84 -9.79 -7.53 -14.01
N THR A 85 -8.92 -6.88 -13.23
CA THR A 85 -9.25 -6.45 -11.88
C THR A 85 -8.94 -4.97 -11.69
N LEU A 86 -9.89 -4.26 -11.06
CA LEU A 86 -9.75 -2.89 -10.63
C LEU A 86 -9.46 -2.88 -9.12
N TRP A 87 -8.34 -2.27 -8.73
CA TRP A 87 -7.97 -2.04 -7.34
C TRP A 87 -8.04 -0.56 -6.98
N TRP A 88 -8.21 -0.29 -5.69
CA TRP A 88 -7.76 0.97 -5.10
C TRP A 88 -6.35 0.79 -4.57
N GLY A 89 -5.40 1.57 -5.08
CA GLY A 89 -4.08 1.72 -4.47
C GLY A 89 -4.18 2.64 -3.26
N GLY A 90 -3.54 2.26 -2.14
CA GLY A 90 -3.57 3.08 -0.93
C GLY A 90 -2.97 4.48 -1.12
N CYS A 91 -2.02 4.62 -2.03
CA CYS A 91 -1.30 5.85 -2.33
C CYS A 91 -0.50 5.72 -3.63
N ALA A 92 0.36 6.71 -3.93
CA ALA A 92 1.28 6.63 -5.07
C ALA A 92 2.22 5.42 -4.99
N TRP A 93 2.78 5.13 -3.81
CA TRP A 93 3.67 3.98 -3.58
C TRP A 93 2.93 2.66 -3.82
N ASP A 94 1.81 2.49 -3.14
CA ASP A 94 1.01 1.27 -3.23
C ASP A 94 0.53 1.01 -4.66
N ALA A 95 0.03 2.05 -5.35
CA ALA A 95 -0.40 1.93 -6.73
C ALA A 95 0.73 1.44 -7.65
N PHE A 96 1.97 1.91 -7.41
CA PHE A 96 3.14 1.46 -8.16
C PHE A 96 3.58 0.05 -7.78
N ALA A 97 3.24 -0.43 -6.59
CA ALA A 97 3.66 -1.74 -6.09
C ALA A 97 2.73 -2.89 -6.49
N ILE A 98 1.47 -2.61 -6.84
CA ILE A 98 0.51 -3.63 -7.30
C ILE A 98 1.04 -4.50 -8.46
N PRO A 99 1.55 -3.95 -9.59
CA PRO A 99 2.03 -4.79 -10.70
C PRO A 99 3.27 -5.63 -10.33
N HIS A 100 4.03 -5.21 -9.31
CA HIS A 100 5.14 -6.02 -8.79
C HIS A 100 4.66 -7.17 -7.91
N LEU A 101 3.54 -7.00 -7.21
CA LEU A 101 2.99 -8.00 -6.31
C LEU A 101 2.09 -9.02 -7.02
N VAL A 102 1.21 -8.55 -7.90
CA VAL A 102 0.23 -9.36 -8.62
C VAL A 102 0.84 -9.86 -9.94
N LYS A 103 1.58 -10.95 -9.90
CA LYS A 103 2.36 -11.46 -11.05
C LYS A 103 1.55 -11.78 -12.31
N ALA A 104 0.25 -12.03 -12.17
CA ALA A 104 -0.65 -12.24 -13.30
C ALA A 104 -0.97 -10.95 -14.08
N GLU A 105 -0.72 -9.79 -13.47
CA GLU A 105 -1.07 -8.46 -13.97
C GLU A 105 0.18 -7.55 -13.90
N PRO A 106 1.27 -7.88 -14.65
CA PRO A 106 2.58 -7.24 -14.51
C PRO A 106 2.62 -5.80 -15.05
N GLU A 107 1.53 -5.33 -15.66
CA GLU A 107 1.36 -3.98 -16.18
C GLU A 107 -0.07 -3.50 -15.88
N VAL A 108 -0.20 -2.30 -15.34
CA VAL A 108 -1.48 -1.73 -14.90
C VAL A 108 -1.59 -0.25 -15.28
N LEU A 109 -2.81 0.21 -15.55
CA LEU A 109 -3.15 1.62 -15.68
C LEU A 109 -3.41 2.21 -14.29
N VAL A 110 -2.56 3.13 -13.85
CA VAL A 110 -2.78 3.94 -12.63
C VAL A 110 -3.40 5.27 -13.02
N SER A 111 -4.58 5.58 -12.46
CA SER A 111 -5.27 6.86 -12.63
C SER A 111 -5.40 7.61 -11.30
N THR A 112 -5.05 8.89 -11.32
CA THR A 112 -5.06 9.76 -10.15
C THR A 112 -5.25 11.23 -10.56
N ARG A 113 -5.17 12.15 -9.61
CA ARG A 113 -5.17 13.59 -9.85
C ARG A 113 -4.00 14.23 -9.13
N CYS A 114 -3.38 15.21 -9.77
CA CYS A 114 -2.39 16.06 -9.11
C CYS A 114 -3.03 16.71 -7.88
N ARG A 115 -2.42 16.55 -6.70
CA ARG A 115 -2.96 17.11 -5.46
C ARG A 115 -2.86 18.64 -5.40
N GLY A 116 -1.93 19.24 -6.13
CA GLY A 116 -1.78 20.70 -6.20
C GLY A 116 -2.77 21.36 -7.16
N CYS A 117 -2.79 20.96 -8.43
CA CYS A 117 -3.62 21.63 -9.46
C CYS A 117 -4.90 20.88 -9.86
N GLY A 118 -5.09 19.63 -9.40
CA GLY A 118 -6.26 18.82 -9.71
C GLY A 118 -6.26 18.16 -11.10
N GLU A 119 -5.23 18.39 -11.91
CA GLU A 119 -5.08 17.83 -13.26
C GLU A 119 -5.11 16.28 -13.22
N PRO A 120 -5.96 15.61 -14.03
CA PRO A 120 -5.99 14.16 -14.09
C PRO A 120 -4.66 13.60 -14.63
N GLN A 121 -4.22 12.48 -14.06
CA GLN A 121 -3.01 11.77 -14.45
C GLN A 121 -3.35 10.32 -14.74
N ALA A 122 -2.77 9.78 -15.81
CA ALA A 122 -2.90 8.39 -16.21
C ALA A 122 -1.52 7.86 -16.60
N LEU A 123 -1.07 6.80 -15.93
CA LEU A 123 0.26 6.24 -16.09
C LEU A 123 0.15 4.75 -16.34
N MET A 124 0.91 4.24 -17.33
CA MET A 124 1.18 2.82 -17.41
C MET A 124 2.34 2.49 -16.47
N VAL A 125 2.10 1.58 -15.53
CA VAL A 125 3.11 1.13 -14.56
C VAL A 125 3.29 -0.37 -14.72
N ASN A 126 4.52 -0.81 -14.91
CA ASN A 126 4.85 -2.24 -15.04
C ASN A 126 6.00 -2.66 -14.13
N ASP A 127 6.26 -3.96 -14.08
CA ASP A 127 7.26 -4.57 -13.20
C ASP A 127 8.70 -4.55 -13.74
N ARG A 128 8.93 -4.01 -14.94
CA ARG A 128 10.25 -4.04 -15.61
C ARG A 128 10.94 -2.70 -15.71
N THR A 129 10.18 -1.64 -15.96
CA THR A 129 10.72 -0.31 -16.22
C THR A 129 9.87 0.76 -15.55
N PRO A 130 10.50 1.81 -14.99
CA PRO A 130 9.75 2.91 -14.39
C PRO A 130 8.94 3.68 -15.45
N PRO A 131 7.78 4.23 -15.10
CA PRO A 131 7.02 5.11 -15.99
C PRO A 131 7.86 6.33 -16.37
N LYS A 132 7.73 6.77 -17.62
CA LYS A 132 8.33 8.01 -18.11
C LYS A 132 7.42 9.19 -17.79
N GLY A 133 8.00 10.35 -17.52
CA GLY A 133 7.24 11.59 -17.32
C GLY A 133 7.92 12.52 -16.33
N GLY A 134 7.39 13.75 -16.24
CA GLY A 134 7.87 14.78 -15.32
C GLY A 134 7.12 14.85 -13.98
N LEU A 135 6.21 13.91 -13.72
CA LEU A 135 5.51 13.88 -12.43
C LEU A 135 6.48 13.59 -11.30
N VAL A 136 6.20 14.17 -10.13
CA VAL A 136 6.93 13.91 -8.90
C VAL A 136 6.02 13.26 -7.89
N ALA A 137 6.57 12.34 -7.11
CA ALA A 137 5.93 11.80 -5.92
C ALA A 137 6.33 12.64 -4.71
N HIS A 138 5.36 12.95 -3.86
CA HIS A 138 5.58 13.70 -2.63
C HIS A 138 4.95 12.98 -1.45
N PHE A 139 5.74 12.76 -0.41
CA PHE A 139 5.37 12.04 0.81
C PHE A 139 5.46 13.03 1.98
N LEU A 140 4.34 13.28 2.64
CA LEU A 140 4.29 14.25 3.73
C LEU A 140 4.88 13.71 5.05
N VAL A 141 4.57 12.46 5.38
CA VAL A 141 4.86 11.88 6.71
C VAL A 141 6.17 11.07 6.70
N PRO A 142 7.12 11.37 7.59
CA PRO A 142 8.36 10.60 7.73
C PRO A 142 8.11 9.11 8.01
N ALA A 143 9.00 8.24 7.53
CA ALA A 143 8.87 6.78 7.60
C ALA A 143 8.59 6.26 9.04
N ALA A 144 9.28 6.82 10.03
CA ALA A 144 9.12 6.44 11.44
C ALA A 144 7.73 6.75 12.02
N ARG A 145 6.96 7.65 11.41
CA ARG A 145 5.66 8.14 11.89
C ARG A 145 4.48 7.63 11.06
N MET A 146 4.74 6.90 9.96
CA MET A 146 3.70 6.46 9.02
C MET A 146 2.58 5.63 9.67
N TRP A 147 2.90 4.86 10.71
CA TRP A 147 1.92 4.01 11.41
C TRP A 147 1.19 4.69 12.56
N ASP A 148 1.50 5.96 12.87
CA ASP A 148 0.73 6.74 13.85
C ASP A 148 -0.69 7.03 13.32
N ASP A 149 -0.77 7.33 12.03
CA ASP A 149 -2.02 7.41 11.26
C ASP A 149 -1.74 7.04 9.80
N VAL A 150 -1.95 5.76 9.48
CA VAL A 150 -1.63 5.20 8.17
C VAL A 150 -2.59 5.64 7.06
N VAL A 151 -3.84 5.96 7.42
CA VAL A 151 -4.84 6.48 6.47
C VAL A 151 -4.48 7.91 6.09
N HIS A 152 -4.12 8.75 7.06
CA HIS A 152 -3.59 10.10 6.80
C HIS A 152 -2.29 10.05 5.99
N THR A 153 -1.38 9.14 6.35
CA THR A 153 -0.10 8.96 5.65
C THR A 153 -0.32 8.61 4.19
N CYS A 154 -1.06 7.55 3.88
CA CYS A 154 -1.32 7.13 2.50
C CYS A 154 -2.14 8.18 1.74
N GLY A 155 -3.07 8.84 2.45
CA GLY A 155 -3.80 9.99 1.96
C GLY A 155 -2.92 11.18 1.52
N ASN A 156 -1.66 11.25 1.96
CA ASN A 156 -0.68 12.29 1.64
C ASN A 156 0.65 11.76 1.03
N GLN A 157 0.60 10.56 0.44
CA GLN A 157 1.64 10.04 -0.44
C GLN A 157 1.12 10.13 -1.88
N ARG A 158 1.42 11.25 -2.54
CA ARG A 158 0.71 11.72 -3.74
C ARG A 158 1.62 11.91 -4.95
N LEU A 159 1.00 12.01 -6.12
CA LEU A 159 1.66 12.48 -7.34
C LEU A 159 1.27 13.94 -7.63
N PHE A 160 2.23 14.68 -8.17
CA PHE A 160 2.10 16.08 -8.57
C PHE A 160 2.67 16.29 -9.97
N CYS A 161 2.17 17.29 -10.69
CA CYS A 161 2.68 17.66 -12.02
C CYS A 161 4.16 18.10 -12.00
N GLY A 162 4.66 18.52 -10.83
CA GLY A 162 6.03 18.96 -10.61
C GLY A 162 6.15 19.63 -9.23
N GLU A 163 7.36 20.04 -8.87
CA GLU A 163 7.63 20.68 -7.56
C GLU A 163 6.85 21.97 -7.34
N SER A 164 6.56 22.75 -8.38
CA SER A 164 5.73 23.96 -8.24
C SER A 164 4.31 23.66 -7.70
N CYS A 165 3.72 22.52 -8.10
CA CYS A 165 2.44 22.08 -7.55
C CYS A 165 2.56 21.57 -6.12
N VAL A 166 3.72 21.01 -5.75
CA VAL A 166 4.01 20.61 -4.36
C VAL A 166 4.12 21.86 -3.49
N ASP A 167 4.97 22.81 -3.86
CA ASP A 167 5.22 24.05 -3.11
C ASP A 167 3.94 24.88 -2.94
N GLY A 168 3.12 24.99 -3.99
CA GLY A 168 1.81 25.65 -3.93
C GLY A 168 0.86 24.99 -2.92
N TRP A 169 0.72 23.66 -2.99
CA TRP A 169 -0.13 22.90 -2.07
C TRP A 169 0.34 23.01 -0.62
N LEU A 170 1.65 22.95 -0.38
CA LEU A 170 2.23 23.10 0.96
C LEU A 170 1.96 24.49 1.55
N THR A 171 2.12 25.54 0.73
CA THR A 171 1.83 26.92 1.12
C THR A 171 0.36 27.09 1.51
N GLU A 172 -0.54 26.57 0.68
CA GLU A 172 -2.00 26.66 0.91
C GLU A 172 -2.45 25.90 2.17
N THR A 173 -1.78 24.78 2.49
CA THR A 173 -2.16 23.91 3.61
C THR A 173 -1.36 24.15 4.89
N GLY A 174 -0.31 24.98 4.83
CA GLY A 174 0.58 25.25 5.96
C GLY A 174 1.39 24.03 6.41
N GLN A 175 1.74 23.15 5.47
CA GLN A 175 2.46 21.90 5.74
C GLN A 175 3.96 22.03 5.44
N ASP A 176 4.78 21.29 6.18
CA ASP A 176 6.20 21.16 5.89
C ASP A 176 6.46 20.28 4.65
N LYS A 177 7.58 20.50 3.96
CA LYS A 177 7.84 19.92 2.62
C LYS A 177 7.88 18.40 2.55
N GLY A 178 8.09 17.68 3.65
CA GLY A 178 8.23 16.22 3.60
C GLY A 178 9.35 15.78 2.66
N TYR A 179 9.07 14.81 1.78
CA TYR A 179 10.04 14.28 0.80
C TYR A 179 9.48 14.28 -0.62
N VAL A 180 10.27 14.73 -1.60
CA VAL A 180 9.93 14.71 -3.04
C VAL A 180 10.90 13.78 -3.77
N MET A 181 10.36 12.97 -4.70
CA MET A 181 11.16 12.07 -5.54
C MET A 181 10.57 11.95 -6.95
N ASP A 182 11.38 11.52 -7.92
CA ASP A 182 10.91 11.21 -9.27
C ASP A 182 10.20 9.85 -9.36
N LEU A 183 9.52 9.60 -10.49
CA LEU A 183 8.81 8.33 -10.71
C LEU A 183 9.75 7.12 -10.73
N ALA A 184 10.99 7.28 -11.18
CA ALA A 184 11.96 6.20 -11.21
C ALA A 184 12.36 5.74 -9.80
N THR A 185 12.52 6.67 -8.88
CA THR A 185 12.81 6.41 -7.47
C THR A 185 11.60 5.81 -6.77
N LEU A 186 10.39 6.35 -6.99
CA LEU A 186 9.15 5.76 -6.48
C LEU A 186 8.97 4.31 -6.96
N TRP A 187 9.26 4.06 -8.24
CA TRP A 187 9.17 2.72 -8.81
C TRP A 187 10.17 1.75 -8.19
N ARG A 188 11.43 2.16 -7.96
CA ARG A 188 12.43 1.32 -7.26
C ARG A 188 12.00 1.01 -5.82
N LEU A 189 11.44 2.00 -5.12
CA LEU A 189 10.86 1.80 -3.78
C LEU A 189 9.73 0.76 -3.84
N ALA A 190 8.83 0.87 -4.81
CA ALA A 190 7.68 -0.03 -4.97
C ALA A 190 8.06 -1.47 -5.34
N ALA A 191 9.15 -1.68 -6.10
CA ALA A 191 9.45 -2.94 -6.78
C ALA A 191 9.54 -4.18 -5.88
N GLY A 192 10.25 -4.07 -4.76
CA GLY A 192 10.45 -5.18 -3.82
C GLY A 192 9.71 -5.01 -2.49
N TRP A 193 9.04 -3.87 -2.23
CA TRP A 193 8.60 -3.58 -0.87
C TRP A 193 7.54 -4.55 -0.33
N TYR A 194 6.68 -5.08 -1.19
CA TYR A 194 5.65 -6.05 -0.79
C TYR A 194 5.95 -7.49 -1.22
N GLU A 195 7.18 -7.80 -1.61
CA GLU A 195 7.56 -9.15 -2.05
C GLU A 195 7.16 -10.25 -1.03
N GLY A 196 6.60 -11.35 -1.56
CA GLY A 196 6.12 -12.50 -0.79
C GLY A 196 4.81 -12.28 -0.02
N ARG A 197 4.21 -11.08 -0.07
CA ARG A 197 3.04 -10.75 0.77
C ARG A 197 1.77 -11.53 0.44
N LEU A 198 1.66 -12.14 -0.74
CA LEU A 198 0.55 -13.02 -1.13
C LEU A 198 0.74 -14.48 -0.69
N ASP A 199 1.91 -14.82 -0.16
CA ASP A 199 2.32 -16.20 0.13
C ASP A 199 2.40 -16.45 1.63
N HIS A 200 2.30 -17.72 2.03
CA HIS A 200 2.60 -18.15 3.40
C HIS A 200 4.11 -17.99 3.70
N GLY A 201 4.46 -17.78 4.96
CA GLY A 201 5.81 -17.48 5.43
C GLY A 201 6.24 -16.01 5.29
N TYR A 202 5.33 -15.12 4.86
CA TYR A 202 5.66 -13.70 4.74
C TYR A 202 6.00 -13.08 6.09
N THR A 203 7.19 -12.50 6.18
CA THR A 203 7.63 -11.72 7.33
C THR A 203 7.81 -10.26 6.93
N ARG A 204 7.25 -9.33 7.71
CA ARG A 204 7.47 -7.89 7.48
C ARG A 204 8.94 -7.56 7.71
N ARG A 205 9.47 -6.62 6.92
CA ARG A 205 10.83 -6.10 7.13
C ARG A 205 10.92 -5.48 8.53
N ASN A 206 11.98 -5.84 9.25
CA ASN A 206 12.34 -5.15 10.49
C ASN A 206 12.88 -3.73 10.18
N PRO A 207 13.00 -2.84 11.18
CA PRO A 207 13.42 -1.45 10.94
C PRO A 207 14.78 -1.31 10.24
N ALA A 208 15.80 -2.09 10.61
CA ALA A 208 17.12 -2.01 9.99
C ALA A 208 17.09 -2.45 8.52
N ALA A 209 16.38 -3.54 8.21
CA ALA A 209 16.18 -4.02 6.85
C ALA A 209 15.33 -3.04 6.01
N ALA A 210 14.39 -2.32 6.62
CA ALA A 210 13.61 -1.28 5.96
C ALA A 210 14.49 -0.09 5.56
N VAL A 211 15.33 0.42 6.47
CA VAL A 211 16.27 1.52 6.17
C VAL A 211 17.24 1.12 5.06
N ALA A 212 17.85 -0.06 5.14
CA ALA A 212 18.73 -0.57 4.09
C ALA A 212 18.03 -0.67 2.73
N TYR A 213 16.75 -1.06 2.71
CA TYR A 213 15.96 -1.11 1.48
C TYR A 213 15.66 0.30 0.92
N PHE A 214 15.36 1.27 1.78
CA PHE A 214 15.17 2.67 1.37
C PHE A 214 16.44 3.23 0.71
N GLU A 215 17.61 3.01 1.33
CA GLU A 215 18.90 3.41 0.75
C GLU A 215 19.14 2.76 -0.61
N GLN A 216 18.87 1.46 -0.75
CA GLN A 216 18.97 0.75 -2.04
C GLN A 216 18.03 1.31 -3.11
N ALA A 217 16.83 1.78 -2.73
CA ALA A 217 15.91 2.44 -3.63
C ALA A 217 16.38 3.86 -4.04
N GLY A 218 17.41 4.40 -3.38
CA GLY A 218 17.93 5.75 -3.58
C GLY A 218 17.26 6.81 -2.69
N LEU A 219 16.66 6.38 -1.57
CA LEU A 219 16.04 7.25 -0.58
C LEU A 219 17.03 7.46 0.57
N SER A 220 17.13 8.69 1.07
CA SER A 220 18.13 9.01 2.09
C SER A 220 17.67 10.15 3.01
N GLY A 221 18.43 10.33 4.09
CA GLY A 221 18.20 11.39 5.06
C GLY A 221 17.16 11.03 6.14
N PRO A 222 16.99 11.93 7.12
CA PRO A 222 16.23 11.64 8.35
C PRO A 222 14.75 11.35 8.11
N PHE A 223 14.22 11.62 6.91
CA PHE A 223 12.87 11.26 6.53
C PHE A 223 12.66 9.73 6.50
N TRP A 224 13.71 8.97 6.15
CA TRP A 224 13.63 7.52 5.90
C TRP A 224 14.20 6.64 7.02
N GLY A 225 14.92 7.22 7.98
CA GLY A 225 15.55 6.52 9.11
C GLY A 225 16.92 7.06 9.43
#